data_AF-A0A1A8RYG3-F1
#
_entry.id   AF-A0A1A8RYG3-F1
#
_cell.length_a   1.000
_cell.length_b   1.000
_cell.length_c   1.000
_cell.angle_alpha   90.00
_cell.angle_beta   90.00
_cell.angle_gamma   90.00
#
_symmetry.space_group_name_H-M   'P 1'
#
loop_
_entity.id
_entity.type
_entity.pdbx_description
1 polymer ?
#
loop_
_entity_poly.entity_id
_entity_poly.type
_entity_poly.pdbx_seq_one_letter_code
_entity_poly.pdbx_strand_id
1 'polypeptide(L)'
;QVRATHTHYCCGETSKLQNPSRKQSVSRSLKHLFNSSNKFVKTLKRGIYLAAVFYHRDSLLVTAEDQIPIVEVDDSYSSSLMQDFLWFTKLSCMWEDVRWLRQSMSVSMSSSSTLQARHKMLTAAGQLQNLLGTHNLGRVHYEPIKDRHGNVLLVTIRDIESQHSLFSGKWMQVTKLQSQRKSLSTPEEPYALDILIITMQDILAYQRRSTHRLAPGLYLGYLKLSSSVDQIKVLVSQRTPNMLCHTRIRDNANVSREEWDWIQTLAAAGEKERSDG
;
A
#
# COMPACT_ATOMS: atom_id res chain seq x y z
N GLN A 1 -9.43 58.00 50.09
CA GLN A 1 -8.07 57.89 49.54
C GLN A 1 -8.19 58.08 48.03
N VAL A 2 -8.30 59.34 47.58
CA VAL A 2 -7.27 60.12 46.85
C VAL A 2 -7.22 59.77 45.34
N ARG A 3 -7.77 60.72 44.54
CA ARG A 3 -7.31 61.23 43.22
C ARG A 3 -7.25 60.26 42.01
N ALA A 4 -7.51 60.65 40.77
CA ALA A 4 -8.00 61.87 40.13
C ALA A 4 -8.23 61.60 38.62
N THR A 5 -9.28 62.20 38.07
CA THR A 5 -9.39 62.91 36.77
C THR A 5 -8.76 62.38 35.48
N HIS A 6 -9.61 62.32 34.42
CA HIS A 6 -9.49 62.93 33.07
C HIS A 6 -8.14 62.78 32.32
N THR A 7 -8.02 62.50 31.01
CA THR A 7 -8.79 62.92 29.83
C THR A 7 -8.17 62.27 28.58
N HIS A 8 -8.95 62.24 27.50
CA HIS A 8 -8.57 62.13 26.09
C HIS A 8 -7.15 62.56 25.70
N TYR A 9 -6.51 61.82 24.78
CA TYR A 9 -5.67 62.40 23.73
C TYR A 9 -5.72 61.54 22.46
N CYS A 10 -6.10 62.18 21.35
CA CYS A 10 -5.94 61.69 19.98
C CYS A 10 -4.86 62.59 19.35
N CYS A 11 -3.89 62.02 18.64
CA CYS A 11 -2.95 62.80 17.80
C CYS A 11 -2.43 61.91 16.66
N GLY A 12 -2.50 62.43 15.42
CA GLY A 12 -1.82 61.90 14.23
C GLY A 12 -0.29 62.08 14.33
N GLU A 13 0.57 61.78 13.36
CA GLU A 13 0.44 61.50 11.93
C GLU A 13 1.83 61.01 11.42
N THR A 14 1.88 60.44 10.20
CA THR A 14 3.03 60.36 9.25
C THR A 14 4.18 59.31 9.38
N SER A 15 4.11 58.38 8.42
CA SER A 15 5.16 57.91 7.47
C SER A 15 6.58 57.52 7.91
N LYS A 16 6.91 56.23 7.71
CA LYS A 16 8.21 55.82 7.12
C LYS A 16 8.02 54.66 6.14
N LEU A 17 8.60 54.83 4.96
CA LEU A 17 8.75 53.84 3.89
C LEU A 17 9.63 52.66 4.33
N GLN A 18 9.29 51.44 3.89
CA GLN A 18 10.28 50.41 3.53
C GLN A 18 9.71 49.46 2.46
N ASN A 19 10.54 49.22 1.45
CA ASN A 19 10.26 48.54 0.19
C ASN A 19 10.45 46.99 0.32
N PRO A 20 10.30 46.19 -0.76
CA PRO A 20 9.55 44.93 -0.80
C PRO A 20 10.39 43.70 -0.41
N SER A 21 9.72 42.52 -0.38
CA SER A 21 10.27 41.16 -0.25
C SER A 21 10.40 40.58 1.17
N ARG A 22 9.26 40.31 1.81
CA ARG A 22 9.16 39.17 2.73
C ARG A 22 8.26 38.12 2.12
N LYS A 23 8.87 37.05 1.57
CA LYS A 23 8.16 35.80 1.29
C LYS A 23 7.50 35.37 2.60
N GLN A 24 6.16 35.32 2.63
CA GLN A 24 5.41 34.79 3.76
C GLN A 24 5.90 33.38 4.04
N SER A 25 6.66 33.23 5.12
CA SER A 25 7.06 31.93 5.65
C SER A 25 5.84 31.34 6.32
N VAL A 26 5.13 30.46 5.61
CA VAL A 26 4.09 29.61 6.22
C VAL A 26 4.78 28.69 7.22
N SER A 27 4.29 28.70 8.47
CA SER A 27 4.77 27.80 9.52
C SER A 27 4.66 26.35 9.06
N ARG A 28 5.56 25.48 9.55
CA ARG A 28 5.50 24.03 9.24
C ARG A 28 4.13 23.42 9.59
N SER A 29 3.43 23.97 10.59
CA SER A 29 2.08 23.53 10.98
C SER A 29 1.00 23.84 9.94
N LEU A 30 1.13 24.94 9.17
CA LEU A 30 0.16 25.31 8.14
C LEU A 30 0.36 24.56 6.82
N LYS A 31 1.54 23.97 6.59
CA LYS A 31 1.80 23.17 5.36
C LYS A 31 0.85 21.98 5.24
N HIS A 32 0.49 21.33 6.35
CA HIS A 32 -0.41 20.18 6.35
C HIS A 32 -1.84 20.53 5.95
N LEU A 33 -2.28 21.79 6.12
CA LEU A 33 -3.61 22.24 5.69
C LEU A 33 -3.72 22.43 4.17
N PHE A 34 -2.58 22.63 3.48
CA PHE A 34 -2.52 22.82 2.04
C PHE A 34 -2.00 21.58 1.28
N ASN A 35 -1.64 20.50 1.98
CA ASN A 35 -1.05 19.31 1.37
C ASN A 35 -2.08 18.29 0.84
N SER A 36 -3.37 18.59 0.93
CA SER A 36 -4.44 17.82 0.29
C SER A 36 -4.46 18.08 -1.22
N SER A 37 -3.36 17.78 -1.92
CA SER A 37 -3.33 17.91 -3.36
C SER A 37 -4.24 16.82 -3.94
N ASN A 38 -5.39 17.21 -4.50
CA ASN A 38 -6.31 16.31 -5.22
C ASN A 38 -5.73 15.92 -6.59
N LYS A 39 -4.45 15.57 -6.66
CA LYS A 39 -3.72 15.30 -7.90
C LYS A 39 -2.85 14.07 -7.75
N PHE A 40 -2.57 13.43 -8.87
CA PHE A 40 -1.58 12.36 -8.93
C PHE A 40 -0.16 12.92 -8.84
N VAL A 41 0.71 12.19 -8.17
CA VAL A 41 2.14 12.50 -8.05
C VAL A 41 2.81 12.24 -9.40
N LYS A 42 3.44 13.27 -9.97
CA LYS A 42 4.15 13.16 -11.25
C LYS A 42 5.60 12.68 -11.12
N THR A 43 6.19 12.89 -9.96
CA THR A 43 7.60 12.56 -9.70
C THR A 43 7.74 12.16 -8.24
N LEU A 44 8.36 11.01 -8.01
CA LEU A 44 8.61 10.52 -6.65
C LEU A 44 9.80 11.26 -6.06
N LYS A 45 9.58 11.88 -4.89
CA LYS A 45 10.65 12.28 -3.95
C LYS A 45 10.77 11.21 -2.89
N ARG A 46 11.84 11.23 -2.07
CA ARG A 46 11.96 10.32 -0.93
C ARG A 46 10.68 10.30 -0.08
N GLY A 47 10.05 9.14 0.05
CA GLY A 47 8.76 8.98 0.74
C GLY A 47 8.06 7.66 0.43
N ILE A 48 6.86 7.51 0.98
CA ILE A 48 5.96 6.37 0.81
C ILE A 48 4.81 6.80 -0.09
N TYR A 49 4.49 5.96 -1.07
CA TYR A 49 3.50 6.23 -2.10
C TYR A 49 2.55 5.04 -2.27
N LEU A 50 1.33 5.34 -2.71
CA LEU A 50 0.34 4.34 -3.06
C LEU A 50 0.04 4.45 -4.57
N ALA A 51 0.33 3.38 -5.29
CA ALA A 51 0.07 3.23 -6.72
C ALA A 51 -1.19 2.38 -6.96
N ALA A 52 -1.98 2.78 -7.94
CA ALA A 52 -3.18 2.08 -8.37
C ALA A 52 -2.99 1.49 -9.77
N VAL A 53 -2.84 0.17 -9.86
CA VAL A 53 -2.71 -0.58 -11.11
C VAL A 53 -4.02 -1.23 -11.44
N PHE A 54 -4.79 -0.60 -12.31
CA PHE A 54 -5.96 -1.21 -12.93
C PHE A 54 -5.55 -1.74 -14.28
N TYR A 55 -5.86 -3.00 -14.54
CA TYR A 55 -5.47 -3.65 -15.79
C TYR A 55 -6.63 -4.40 -16.41
N HIS A 56 -6.58 -4.55 -17.72
CA HIS A 56 -7.41 -5.47 -18.48
C HIS A 56 -6.54 -6.10 -19.56
N ARG A 57 -6.40 -7.43 -19.53
CA ARG A 57 -5.43 -8.16 -20.38
C ARG A 57 -4.03 -7.57 -20.19
N ASP A 58 -3.45 -6.96 -21.22
CA ASP A 58 -2.10 -6.37 -21.19
C ASP A 58 -2.14 -4.83 -21.30
N SER A 59 -3.29 -4.21 -21.01
CA SER A 59 -3.44 -2.76 -20.95
C SER A 59 -3.66 -2.31 -19.51
N LEU A 60 -3.06 -1.18 -19.17
CA LEU A 60 -3.18 -0.49 -17.88
C LEU A 60 -3.99 0.77 -18.02
N LEU A 61 -4.74 1.11 -16.98
CA LEU A 61 -5.26 2.44 -16.81
C LEU A 61 -4.12 3.39 -16.43
N VAL A 62 -3.97 4.47 -17.20
CA VAL A 62 -3.01 5.54 -16.96
C VAL A 62 -3.74 6.89 -16.90
N THR A 63 -3.11 7.90 -16.32
CA THR A 63 -3.63 9.27 -16.28
C THR A 63 -3.65 9.91 -17.68
N ALA A 64 -4.23 11.10 -17.81
CA ALA A 64 -4.21 11.85 -19.06
C ALA A 64 -2.79 12.17 -19.56
N GLU A 65 -1.81 12.23 -18.65
CA GLU A 65 -0.37 12.39 -18.93
C GLU A 65 0.39 11.07 -19.07
N ASP A 66 -0.29 9.96 -19.33
CA ASP A 66 0.29 8.64 -19.59
C ASP A 66 1.11 8.07 -18.41
N GLN A 67 0.68 8.35 -17.17
CA GLN A 67 1.33 7.88 -15.95
C GLN A 67 0.47 6.91 -15.14
N ILE A 68 1.09 6.04 -14.34
CA ILE A 68 0.35 5.22 -13.36
C ILE A 68 -0.23 6.16 -12.28
N PRO A 69 -1.52 6.02 -11.91
CA PRO A 69 -2.12 6.79 -10.82
C PRO A 69 -1.39 6.54 -9.49
N ILE A 70 -0.76 7.58 -8.93
CA ILE A 70 0.01 7.51 -7.69
C ILE A 70 -0.36 8.68 -6.79
N VAL A 71 -0.47 8.43 -5.49
CA VAL A 71 -0.59 9.47 -4.45
C VAL A 71 0.47 9.28 -3.37
N GLU A 72 0.82 10.37 -2.71
CA GLU A 72 1.72 10.36 -1.56
C GLU A 72 1.00 9.86 -0.31
N VAL A 73 1.67 9.03 0.48
CA VAL A 73 1.19 8.54 1.78
C VAL A 73 1.88 9.31 2.90
N ASP A 74 3.22 9.33 2.88
CA ASP A 74 4.04 9.94 3.92
C ASP A 74 5.40 10.37 3.34
N ASP A 75 5.99 11.42 3.89
CA ASP A 75 7.34 11.88 3.56
C ASP A 75 8.42 11.25 4.46
N SER A 76 7.99 10.46 5.46
CA SER A 76 8.86 9.86 6.48
C SER A 76 8.76 8.32 6.54
N TYR A 77 9.81 7.68 7.05
CA TYR A 77 9.91 6.23 7.21
C TYR A 77 9.78 5.89 8.70
N SER A 78 8.79 5.09 9.08
CA SER A 78 8.75 4.48 10.42
C SER A 78 9.51 3.15 10.42
N SER A 79 10.09 2.78 11.57
CA SER A 79 10.68 1.43 11.76
C SER A 79 9.64 0.32 11.66
N SER A 80 8.34 0.63 11.83
CA SER A 80 7.22 -0.31 11.78
C SER A 80 6.62 -0.51 10.38
N LEU A 81 7.23 0.03 9.31
CA LEU A 81 6.63 0.05 7.98
C LEU A 81 6.08 -1.30 7.52
N MET A 82 6.81 -2.40 7.76
CA MET A 82 6.35 -3.73 7.35
C MET A 82 5.07 -4.15 8.09
N GLN A 83 4.96 -3.87 9.39
CA GLN A 83 3.75 -4.17 10.16
C GLN A 83 2.55 -3.35 9.68
N ASP A 84 2.78 -2.07 9.38
CA ASP A 84 1.76 -1.18 8.85
C ASP A 84 1.34 -1.56 7.44
N PHE A 85 2.29 -2.01 6.62
CA PHE A 85 2.03 -2.59 5.30
C PHE A 85 1.19 -3.88 5.37
N LEU A 86 1.52 -4.81 6.27
CA LEU A 86 0.74 -6.04 6.47
C LEU A 86 -0.68 -5.73 6.94
N TRP A 87 -0.84 -4.73 7.81
CA TRP A 87 -2.16 -4.21 8.17
C TRP A 87 -2.89 -3.63 6.95
N PHE A 88 -2.22 -2.82 6.15
CA PHE A 88 -2.78 -2.23 4.93
C PHE A 88 -3.17 -3.30 3.89
N THR A 89 -2.44 -4.41 3.82
CA THR A 89 -2.80 -5.53 2.94
C THR A 89 -4.16 -6.14 3.31
N LYS A 90 -4.49 -6.19 4.60
CA LYS A 90 -5.82 -6.65 5.07
C LYS A 90 -6.93 -5.69 4.67
N LEU A 91 -6.65 -4.37 4.64
CA LEU A 91 -7.59 -3.35 4.17
C LEU A 91 -8.05 -3.62 2.73
N SER A 92 -7.21 -4.27 1.91
CA SER A 92 -7.56 -4.63 0.53
C SER A 92 -8.75 -5.58 0.40
N CYS A 93 -9.20 -6.18 1.51
CA CYS A 93 -10.40 -7.01 1.59
C CYS A 93 -11.67 -6.24 2.00
N MET A 94 -11.56 -4.96 2.35
CA MET A 94 -12.64 -4.17 2.95
C MET A 94 -12.55 -2.69 2.53
N TRP A 95 -12.36 -2.44 1.23
CA TRP A 95 -12.20 -1.07 0.73
C TRP A 95 -13.42 -0.16 0.98
N GLU A 96 -14.61 -0.73 1.12
CA GLU A 96 -15.84 0.01 1.41
C GLU A 96 -15.78 0.70 2.78
N ASP A 97 -15.06 0.09 3.73
CA ASP A 97 -14.92 0.57 5.10
C ASP A 97 -13.86 1.67 5.26
N VAL A 98 -13.09 1.99 4.20
CA VAL A 98 -12.01 3.00 4.26
C VAL A 98 -12.51 4.34 4.79
N ARG A 99 -13.70 4.79 4.36
CA ARG A 99 -14.28 6.05 4.79
C ARG A 99 -14.55 6.04 6.30
N TRP A 100 -15.15 4.96 6.79
CA TRP A 100 -15.46 4.79 8.21
C TRP A 100 -14.17 4.65 9.04
N LEU A 101 -13.25 3.79 8.64
CA LEU A 101 -11.95 3.59 9.31
C LEU A 101 -11.17 4.90 9.44
N ARG A 102 -11.13 5.70 8.37
CA ARG A 102 -10.44 7.00 8.38
C ARG A 102 -11.05 7.95 9.39
N GLN A 103 -12.38 8.03 9.47
CA GLN A 103 -13.10 8.88 10.42
C GLN A 103 -12.86 8.41 11.86
N SER A 104 -13.03 7.12 12.13
CA SER A 104 -12.82 6.52 13.45
C SER A 104 -11.40 6.74 13.98
N MET A 105 -10.38 6.66 13.12
CA MET A 105 -8.98 6.92 13.50
C MET A 105 -8.68 8.42 13.68
N SER A 106 -9.36 9.31 12.95
CA SER A 106 -9.16 10.77 13.08
C SER A 106 -9.67 11.35 14.40
N VAL A 107 -10.73 10.76 14.97
CA VAL A 107 -11.29 11.15 16.28
C VAL A 107 -10.33 10.80 17.41
N SER A 108 -9.46 9.81 17.19
CA SER A 108 -8.39 9.44 18.11
C SER A 108 -7.16 10.29 17.82
N MET A 109 -7.01 11.46 18.46
CA MET A 109 -5.77 12.26 18.47
C MET A 109 -4.63 11.51 19.18
N SER A 110 -4.20 10.39 18.63
CA SER A 110 -3.19 9.53 19.23
C SER A 110 -1.79 10.03 18.89
N SER A 111 -0.93 10.10 19.91
CA SER A 111 0.52 10.29 19.78
C SER A 111 1.25 9.05 19.21
N SER A 112 0.52 7.95 18.96
CA SER A 112 1.08 6.74 18.37
C SER A 112 1.48 6.96 16.91
N SER A 113 2.77 6.85 16.62
CA SER A 113 3.32 6.89 15.26
C SER A 113 2.69 5.83 14.34
N THR A 114 2.38 4.65 14.87
CA THR A 114 1.69 3.56 14.15
C THR A 114 0.28 3.98 13.71
N LEU A 115 -0.51 4.57 14.61
CA LEU A 115 -1.86 5.03 14.24
C LEU A 115 -1.81 6.17 13.22
N GLN A 116 -0.85 7.08 13.34
CA GLN A 116 -0.64 8.16 12.37
C GLN A 116 -0.25 7.60 10.98
N ALA A 117 0.67 6.64 10.91
CA ALA A 117 1.05 6.00 9.65
C ALA A 117 -0.13 5.31 8.97
N ARG A 118 -0.94 4.55 9.72
CA ARG A 118 -2.14 3.88 9.21
C ARG A 118 -3.22 4.87 8.77
N HIS A 119 -3.39 5.97 9.50
CA HIS A 119 -4.31 7.05 9.12
C HIS A 119 -3.89 7.73 7.80
N LYS A 120 -2.58 7.96 7.61
CA LYS A 120 -2.02 8.44 6.34
C LYS A 120 -2.27 7.46 5.19
N MET A 121 -2.08 6.16 5.41
CA MET A 121 -2.40 5.12 4.42
C MET A 121 -3.90 5.11 4.04
N LEU A 122 -4.81 5.24 5.02
CA LEU A 122 -6.24 5.37 4.76
C LEU A 122 -6.59 6.64 3.99
N THR A 123 -5.92 7.74 4.31
CA THR A 123 -6.11 9.02 3.63
C THR A 123 -5.71 8.92 2.16
N ALA A 124 -4.53 8.34 1.89
CA ALA A 124 -4.06 8.06 0.52
C ALA A 124 -4.99 7.11 -0.23
N ALA A 125 -5.46 6.03 0.40
CA ALA A 125 -6.42 5.11 -0.22
C ALA A 125 -7.74 5.81 -0.57
N GLY A 126 -8.29 6.58 0.37
CA GLY A 126 -9.51 7.37 0.13
C GLY A 126 -9.33 8.43 -0.94
N GLN A 127 -8.14 9.04 -1.04
CA GLN A 127 -7.81 9.97 -2.11
C GLN A 127 -7.79 9.27 -3.48
N LEU A 128 -7.16 8.10 -3.61
CA LEU A 128 -7.20 7.32 -4.85
C LEU A 128 -8.62 6.91 -5.22
N GLN A 129 -9.41 6.45 -4.25
CA GLN A 129 -10.82 6.09 -4.50
C GLN A 129 -11.60 7.27 -5.08
N ASN A 130 -11.40 8.47 -4.54
CA ASN A 130 -12.05 9.68 -5.02
C ASN A 130 -11.56 10.09 -6.42
N LEU A 131 -10.25 10.12 -6.65
CA LEU A 131 -9.66 10.54 -7.94
C LEU A 131 -9.97 9.57 -9.08
N LEU A 132 -10.07 8.28 -8.76
CA LEU A 132 -10.41 7.23 -9.72
C LEU A 132 -11.91 6.97 -9.78
N GLY A 133 -12.74 7.58 -8.93
CA GLY A 133 -14.19 7.35 -8.94
C GLY A 133 -14.60 5.90 -8.64
N THR A 134 -13.79 5.15 -7.89
CA THR A 134 -14.10 3.76 -7.52
C THR A 134 -13.76 3.46 -6.07
N HIS A 135 -14.61 2.70 -5.39
CA HIS A 135 -14.32 2.24 -4.03
C HIS A 135 -13.35 1.08 -4.01
N ASN A 136 -13.30 0.24 -5.04
CA ASN A 136 -12.47 -0.96 -4.99
C ASN A 136 -11.13 -0.72 -5.71
N LEU A 137 -10.03 -0.67 -4.97
CA LEU A 137 -8.68 -0.52 -5.54
C LEU A 137 -8.03 -1.87 -5.91
N GLY A 138 -8.71 -3.00 -5.67
CA GLY A 138 -8.19 -4.34 -5.96
C GLY A 138 -7.47 -4.98 -4.77
N ARG A 139 -6.41 -5.75 -5.01
CA ARG A 139 -5.59 -6.36 -3.95
C ARG A 139 -4.25 -5.65 -3.83
N VAL A 140 -3.75 -5.51 -2.62
CA VAL A 140 -2.38 -5.01 -2.41
C VAL A 140 -1.40 -6.09 -2.85
N HIS A 141 -0.39 -5.73 -3.64
CA HIS A 141 0.71 -6.61 -3.99
C HIS A 141 1.43 -7.07 -2.72
N TYR A 142 1.87 -8.33 -2.67
CA TYR A 142 2.30 -8.97 -1.42
C TYR A 142 3.55 -8.34 -0.78
N GLU A 143 4.32 -7.56 -1.54
CA GLU A 143 5.47 -6.83 -1.04
C GLU A 143 5.52 -5.39 -1.56
N PRO A 144 6.02 -4.44 -0.77
CA PRO A 144 6.25 -3.08 -1.23
C PRO A 144 7.48 -3.02 -2.14
N ILE A 145 7.41 -2.21 -3.19
CA ILE A 145 8.57 -1.95 -4.06
C ILE A 145 9.41 -0.86 -3.40
N LYS A 146 10.70 -1.14 -3.19
CA LYS A 146 11.65 -0.21 -2.55
C LYS A 146 12.81 0.05 -3.50
N ASP A 147 13.23 1.31 -3.61
CA ASP A 147 14.47 1.67 -4.29
C ASP A 147 15.58 2.08 -3.33
N ARG A 148 16.78 2.30 -3.88
CA ARG A 148 17.96 2.74 -3.11
C ARG A 148 17.88 4.21 -2.67
N HIS A 149 16.96 4.98 -3.26
CA HIS A 149 16.76 6.39 -2.93
C HIS A 149 15.81 6.59 -1.73
N GLY A 150 15.30 5.49 -1.16
CA GLY A 150 14.42 5.51 -0.01
C GLY A 150 12.95 5.72 -0.36
N ASN A 151 12.56 5.54 -1.63
CA ASN A 151 11.16 5.53 -2.03
C ASN A 151 10.55 4.15 -1.75
N VAL A 152 9.28 4.16 -1.34
CA VAL A 152 8.46 2.96 -1.19
C VAL A 152 7.19 3.12 -1.98
N LEU A 153 6.90 2.16 -2.84
CA LEU A 153 5.62 2.04 -3.52
C LEU A 153 4.83 0.87 -2.94
N LEU A 154 3.70 1.21 -2.33
CA LEU A 154 2.61 0.27 -2.06
C LEU A 154 1.80 0.17 -3.33
N VAL A 155 1.57 -1.04 -3.82
CA VAL A 155 0.92 -1.25 -5.13
C VAL A 155 -0.41 -1.95 -4.91
N THR A 156 -1.49 -1.38 -5.41
CA THR A 156 -2.80 -2.05 -5.53
C THR A 156 -2.99 -2.52 -6.96
N ILE A 157 -3.56 -3.70 -7.14
CA ILE A 157 -3.73 -4.37 -8.43
C ILE A 157 -5.18 -4.82 -8.57
N ARG A 158 -5.85 -4.35 -9.61
CA ARG A 158 -7.23 -4.73 -9.93
C ARG A 158 -7.35 -5.14 -11.40
N ASP A 159 -7.80 -6.38 -11.61
CA ASP A 159 -8.28 -6.81 -12.92
C ASP A 159 -9.68 -6.23 -13.14
N ILE A 160 -9.90 -5.57 -14.29
CA ILE A 160 -11.21 -5.08 -14.69
C ILE A 160 -11.72 -5.93 -15.86
N GLU A 161 -12.92 -6.48 -15.70
CA GLU A 161 -13.58 -7.32 -16.70
C GLU A 161 -13.84 -6.61 -18.04
N SER A 162 -13.95 -5.27 -18.01
CA SER A 162 -14.26 -4.45 -19.18
C SER A 162 -13.68 -3.05 -19.04
N GLN A 163 -13.28 -2.43 -20.15
CA GLN A 163 -12.69 -1.09 -20.19
C GLN A 163 -13.73 0.04 -20.06
N HIS A 164 -14.91 -0.23 -19.48
CA HIS A 164 -15.97 0.78 -19.38
C HIS A 164 -15.46 2.05 -18.68
N SER A 165 -15.92 3.19 -19.18
CA SER A 165 -15.43 4.55 -18.94
C SER A 165 -15.73 5.11 -17.54
N LEU A 166 -15.66 4.27 -16.49
CA LEU A 166 -15.82 4.71 -15.10
C LEU A 166 -14.69 5.65 -14.66
N PHE A 167 -13.59 5.69 -15.41
CA PHE A 167 -12.37 6.39 -15.08
C PHE A 167 -12.07 7.45 -16.14
N SER A 168 -11.64 8.64 -15.72
CA SER A 168 -11.13 9.70 -16.62
C SER A 168 -9.72 9.40 -17.19
N GLY A 169 -9.23 8.16 -17.01
CA GLY A 169 -7.93 7.70 -17.47
C GLY A 169 -7.95 7.15 -18.89
N LYS A 170 -6.75 6.97 -19.45
CA LYS A 170 -6.53 6.33 -20.76
C LYS A 170 -6.09 4.89 -20.54
N TRP A 171 -6.42 4.01 -21.47
CA TRP A 171 -5.87 2.65 -21.48
C TRP A 171 -4.62 2.58 -22.35
N MET A 172 -3.53 2.07 -21.79
CA MET A 172 -2.23 1.97 -22.47
C MET A 172 -1.66 0.56 -22.33
N GLN A 173 -1.15 0.00 -23.41
CA GLN A 173 -0.44 -1.29 -23.36
C GLN A 173 0.80 -1.19 -22.47
N VAL A 174 1.06 -2.24 -21.67
CA VAL A 174 2.24 -2.32 -20.80
C VAL A 174 3.54 -2.10 -21.60
N THR A 175 3.65 -2.71 -22.77
CA THR A 175 4.81 -2.57 -23.67
C THR A 175 5.00 -1.13 -24.15
N LYS A 176 3.91 -0.43 -24.47
CA LYS A 176 3.96 0.99 -24.85
C LYS A 176 4.45 1.84 -23.68
N LEU A 177 3.92 1.63 -22.48
CA LEU A 177 4.34 2.34 -21.27
C LEU A 177 5.82 2.11 -20.96
N GLN A 178 6.31 0.88 -21.13
CA GLN A 178 7.72 0.54 -20.98
C GLN A 178 8.61 1.25 -22.02
N SER A 179 8.18 1.29 -23.29
CA SER A 179 8.95 1.89 -24.38
C SER A 179 8.99 3.42 -24.35
N GLN A 180 7.90 4.08 -23.92
CA GLN A 180 7.79 5.55 -23.93
C GLN A 180 8.48 6.20 -22.75
N ARG A 181 8.79 5.41 -21.72
CA ARG A 181 9.34 5.95 -20.51
C ARG A 181 10.80 6.31 -20.70
N LYS A 182 11.05 7.63 -20.73
CA LYS A 182 12.38 8.18 -20.51
C LYS A 182 12.70 8.04 -19.02
N SER A 183 13.27 6.91 -18.65
CA SER A 183 13.70 6.70 -17.27
C SER A 183 14.78 7.71 -16.92
N LEU A 184 14.65 8.33 -15.75
CA LEU A 184 15.73 9.14 -15.16
C LEU A 184 16.71 8.26 -14.35
N SER A 185 16.42 6.96 -14.22
CA SER A 185 17.25 6.02 -13.47
C SER A 185 18.39 5.44 -14.29
N THR A 186 19.45 5.03 -13.60
CA THR A 186 20.49 4.19 -14.18
C THR A 186 20.05 2.72 -14.11
N PRO A 187 20.51 1.85 -15.03
CA PRO A 187 20.19 0.41 -14.96
C PRO A 187 20.59 -0.26 -13.65
N GLU A 188 21.63 0.27 -12.98
CA GLU A 188 22.16 -0.25 -11.72
C GLU A 188 21.33 0.18 -10.51
N GLU A 189 20.67 1.35 -10.58
CA GLU A 189 19.89 1.94 -9.48
C GLU A 189 18.54 2.46 -9.99
N PRO A 190 17.60 1.55 -10.34
CA PRO A 190 16.28 1.94 -10.79
C PRO A 190 15.47 2.60 -9.67
N TYR A 191 14.72 3.67 -9.99
CA TYR A 191 13.73 4.23 -9.06
C TYR A 191 12.57 3.25 -8.87
N ALA A 192 11.86 3.35 -7.75
CA ALA A 192 10.79 2.42 -7.40
C ALA A 192 9.70 2.34 -8.49
N LEU A 193 9.38 3.47 -9.14
CA LEU A 193 8.42 3.49 -10.24
C LEU A 193 8.98 2.77 -11.47
N ASP A 194 10.27 2.89 -11.77
CA ASP A 194 10.93 2.16 -12.87
C ASP A 194 10.86 0.66 -12.61
N ILE A 195 11.18 0.22 -11.38
CA ILE A 195 11.03 -1.18 -10.95
C ILE A 195 9.60 -1.65 -11.21
N LEU A 196 8.58 -0.92 -10.76
CA LEU A 196 7.17 -1.26 -10.98
C LEU A 196 6.83 -1.47 -12.46
N ILE A 197 7.31 -0.60 -13.35
CA ILE A 197 6.98 -0.69 -14.78
C ILE A 197 7.75 -1.83 -15.46
N ILE A 198 9.00 -2.05 -15.07
CA ILE A 198 9.82 -3.16 -15.59
C ILE A 198 9.21 -4.50 -15.16
N THR A 199 8.84 -4.66 -13.90
CA THR A 199 8.30 -5.92 -13.34
C THR A 199 6.78 -6.04 -13.46
N MET A 200 6.12 -5.12 -14.18
CA MET A 200 4.66 -5.06 -14.26
C MET A 200 4.05 -6.39 -14.72
N GLN A 201 4.61 -7.02 -15.76
CA GLN A 201 4.08 -8.29 -16.27
C GLN A 201 4.17 -9.41 -15.23
N ASP A 202 5.26 -9.48 -14.47
CA ASP A 202 5.43 -10.46 -13.39
C ASP A 202 4.44 -10.22 -12.24
N ILE A 203 4.21 -8.96 -11.89
CA ILE A 203 3.25 -8.55 -10.87
C ILE A 203 1.82 -8.93 -11.27
N LEU A 204 1.43 -8.67 -12.52
CA LEU A 204 0.12 -9.06 -13.05
C LEU A 204 -0.02 -10.59 -13.10
N ALA A 205 1.01 -11.29 -13.56
CA ALA A 205 1.00 -12.75 -13.62
C ALA A 205 0.94 -13.38 -12.22
N TYR A 206 1.64 -12.81 -11.24
CA TYR A 206 1.52 -13.20 -9.83
C TYR A 206 0.09 -13.04 -9.34
N GLN A 207 -0.55 -11.89 -9.59
CA GLN A 207 -1.91 -11.63 -9.15
C GLN A 207 -2.92 -12.61 -9.76
N ARG A 208 -2.78 -12.96 -11.05
CA ARG A 208 -3.63 -13.99 -11.68
C ARG A 208 -3.43 -15.37 -11.04
N ARG A 209 -2.20 -15.72 -10.67
CA ARG A 209 -1.91 -17.00 -10.00
C ARG A 209 -2.39 -17.02 -8.56
N SER A 210 -2.44 -15.87 -7.89
CA SER A 210 -2.85 -15.77 -6.49
C SER A 210 -4.36 -15.91 -6.29
N THR A 211 -5.17 -15.72 -7.33
CA THR A 211 -6.63 -15.95 -7.28
C THR A 211 -7.03 -17.40 -7.51
N HIS A 212 -6.09 -18.26 -7.93
CA HIS A 212 -6.35 -19.68 -8.14
C HIS A 212 -6.77 -20.37 -6.84
N ARG A 213 -7.82 -21.19 -6.93
CA ARG A 213 -8.36 -21.97 -5.81
C ARG A 213 -8.23 -23.45 -6.10
N LEU A 214 -7.91 -24.22 -5.07
CA LEU A 214 -7.92 -25.68 -5.18
C LEU A 214 -9.34 -26.22 -5.32
N ALA A 215 -9.48 -27.33 -6.04
CA ALA A 215 -10.70 -28.10 -6.05
C ALA A 215 -10.99 -28.65 -4.62
N PRO A 216 -12.26 -28.85 -4.23
CA PRO A 216 -12.60 -29.47 -2.96
C PRO A 216 -11.91 -30.82 -2.78
N GLY A 217 -11.39 -31.12 -1.59
CA GLY A 217 -10.76 -32.41 -1.31
C GLY A 217 -9.88 -32.39 -0.07
N LEU A 218 -9.34 -33.55 0.27
CA LEU A 218 -8.32 -33.69 1.31
C LEU A 218 -6.93 -33.52 0.70
N TYR A 219 -6.12 -32.68 1.33
CA TYR A 219 -4.77 -32.34 0.87
C TYR A 219 -3.77 -32.54 2.01
N LEU A 220 -2.58 -33.01 1.65
CA LEU A 220 -1.40 -32.93 2.50
C LEU A 220 -0.66 -31.64 2.17
N GLY A 221 -0.52 -30.74 3.14
CA GLY A 221 0.23 -29.49 3.01
C GLY A 221 1.54 -29.54 3.78
N TYR A 222 2.62 -29.05 3.18
CA TYR A 222 3.91 -28.84 3.85
C TYR A 222 4.12 -27.36 4.15
N LEU A 223 4.37 -27.04 5.41
CA LEU A 223 4.67 -25.70 5.88
C LEU A 223 6.19 -25.50 5.95
N LYS A 224 6.73 -24.66 5.07
CA LYS A 224 8.13 -24.23 5.15
C LYS A 224 8.20 -22.79 5.65
N LEU A 225 8.81 -22.60 6.80
CA LEU A 225 8.98 -21.27 7.39
C LEU A 225 10.33 -20.67 6.99
N SER A 226 10.35 -19.37 6.77
CA SER A 226 11.55 -18.55 6.61
C SER A 226 11.48 -17.41 7.63
N SER A 227 12.39 -17.43 8.59
CA SER A 227 12.43 -16.42 9.64
C SER A 227 13.46 -15.32 9.34
N SER A 228 13.17 -14.11 9.78
CA SER A 228 14.06 -12.95 9.78
C SER A 228 13.74 -12.08 11.00
N VAL A 229 14.57 -11.09 11.31
CA VAL A 229 14.43 -10.25 12.51
C VAL A 229 13.02 -9.66 12.66
N ASP A 230 12.42 -9.19 11.56
CA ASP A 230 11.16 -8.47 11.61
C ASP A 230 9.92 -9.32 11.26
N GLN A 231 10.10 -10.55 10.76
CA GLN A 231 9.00 -11.34 10.20
C GLN A 231 9.32 -12.83 10.09
N ILE A 232 8.28 -13.64 10.26
CA ILE A 232 8.22 -15.05 9.86
C ILE A 232 7.38 -15.13 8.59
N LYS A 233 7.95 -15.68 7.52
CA LYS A 233 7.27 -15.91 6.24
C LYS A 233 6.98 -17.39 6.05
N VAL A 234 5.91 -17.68 5.34
CA VAL A 234 5.64 -19.01 4.79
C VAL A 234 6.13 -19.03 3.35
N LEU A 235 6.99 -20.00 3.02
CA LEU A 235 7.47 -20.20 1.66
C LEU A 235 6.44 -21.02 0.86
N VAL A 236 6.18 -20.54 -0.34
CA VAL A 236 5.17 -21.07 -1.27
C VAL A 236 5.76 -21.09 -2.68
N SER A 237 5.18 -21.90 -3.56
CA SER A 237 5.56 -21.88 -4.98
C SER A 237 5.11 -20.57 -5.64
N GLN A 238 5.97 -19.99 -6.48
CA GLN A 238 5.60 -18.84 -7.31
C GLN A 238 4.43 -19.13 -8.26
N ARG A 239 4.19 -20.42 -8.57
CA ARG A 239 3.06 -20.85 -9.40
C ARG A 239 1.72 -20.82 -8.65
N THR A 240 1.74 -20.95 -7.32
CA THR A 240 0.55 -20.99 -6.45
C THR A 240 0.82 -20.22 -5.16
N PRO A 241 0.98 -18.88 -5.22
CA PRO A 241 1.54 -18.11 -4.11
C PRO A 241 0.61 -17.96 -2.89
N ASN A 242 -0.68 -18.25 -3.02
CA ASN A 242 -1.63 -18.24 -1.90
C ASN A 242 -1.93 -19.64 -1.35
N MET A 243 -1.15 -20.64 -1.77
CA MET A 243 -1.32 -22.02 -1.35
C MET A 243 -0.02 -22.53 -0.74
N LEU A 244 -0.12 -23.25 0.37
CA LEU A 244 1.00 -24.06 0.87
C LEU A 244 1.43 -25.06 -0.21
N CYS A 245 2.69 -25.48 -0.17
CA CYS A 245 3.11 -26.63 -0.97
C CYS A 245 2.21 -27.82 -0.59
N HIS A 246 1.50 -28.41 -1.54
CA HIS A 246 0.48 -29.40 -1.25
C HIS A 246 0.43 -30.51 -2.29
N THR A 247 -0.17 -31.63 -1.91
CA THR A 247 -0.62 -32.68 -2.81
C THR A 247 -2.04 -33.11 -2.45
N ARG A 248 -2.87 -33.40 -3.45
CA ARG A 248 -4.25 -33.88 -3.25
C ARG A 248 -4.21 -35.37 -2.92
N ILE A 249 -4.81 -35.76 -1.80
CA ILE A 249 -4.90 -37.16 -1.39
C ILE A 249 -6.15 -37.80 -1.99
N ARG A 250 -7.31 -37.15 -1.82
CA ARG A 250 -8.61 -37.68 -2.26
C ARG A 250 -9.70 -36.59 -2.39
N ASP A 251 -10.80 -36.93 -3.06
CA ASP A 251 -11.95 -36.05 -3.28
C ASP A 251 -12.77 -35.79 -2.02
N ASN A 252 -12.99 -36.81 -1.19
CA ASN A 252 -13.67 -36.64 0.10
C ASN A 252 -12.75 -35.84 1.02
N ALA A 253 -13.24 -34.74 1.59
CA ALA A 253 -12.45 -33.89 2.50
C ALA A 253 -12.48 -34.36 3.96
N ASN A 254 -13.39 -35.28 4.32
CA ASN A 254 -13.57 -35.72 5.71
C ASN A 254 -12.44 -36.63 6.15
N VAL A 255 -11.88 -36.43 7.34
CA VAL A 255 -10.95 -37.36 7.98
C VAL A 255 -11.74 -38.24 8.95
N SER A 256 -11.63 -39.56 8.82
CA SER A 256 -12.30 -40.51 9.70
C SER A 256 -11.62 -40.57 11.07
N ARG A 257 -12.31 -41.14 12.06
CA ARG A 257 -11.72 -41.35 13.39
C ARG A 257 -10.52 -42.28 13.30
N GLU A 258 -10.65 -43.37 12.55
CA GLU A 258 -9.58 -44.37 12.40
C GLU A 258 -8.34 -43.76 11.74
N GLU A 259 -8.52 -42.93 10.70
CA GLU A 259 -7.42 -42.20 10.06
C GLU A 259 -6.72 -41.25 11.04
N TRP A 260 -7.49 -40.53 11.85
CA TRP A 260 -6.95 -39.59 12.84
C TRP A 260 -6.17 -40.31 13.94
N ASP A 261 -6.72 -41.38 14.51
CA ASP A 261 -6.09 -42.18 15.57
C ASP A 261 -4.77 -42.80 15.07
N TRP A 262 -4.76 -43.24 13.81
CA TRP A 262 -3.56 -43.76 13.16
C TRP A 262 -2.46 -42.69 13.02
N ILE A 263 -2.80 -41.46 12.59
CA ILE A 263 -1.83 -40.35 12.49
C ILE A 263 -1.23 -40.01 13.86
N GLN A 264 -2.03 -40.01 14.92
CA GLN A 264 -1.55 -39.73 16.28
C GLN A 264 -0.57 -40.82 16.77
N THR A 265 -0.86 -42.08 16.47
CA THR A 265 0.01 -43.21 16.84
C THR A 265 1.37 -43.12 16.16
N LEU A 266 1.40 -42.73 14.88
CA LEU A 266 2.64 -42.48 14.12
C LEU A 266 3.48 -41.35 14.72
N ALA A 267 2.83 -40.24 15.11
CA ALA A 267 3.54 -39.12 15.73
C ALA A 267 4.20 -39.53 17.06
N ALA A 268 3.48 -40.28 17.90
CA ALA A 268 4.00 -40.78 19.17
C ALA A 268 5.14 -41.80 18.99
N ALA A 269 5.11 -42.62 17.94
CA ALA A 269 6.19 -43.55 17.62
C ALA A 269 7.47 -42.80 17.19
N GLY A 270 7.35 -41.78 16.35
CA GLY A 270 8.49 -40.96 15.90
C GLY A 270 9.13 -40.11 17.00
N GLU A 271 8.38 -39.75 18.04
CA GLU A 271 8.92 -39.08 19.23
C GLU A 271 9.78 -40.01 20.08
N LYS A 272 9.37 -41.28 20.25
CA LYS A 272 10.15 -42.29 20.99
C LYS A 272 11.49 -42.62 20.32
N GLU A 273 11.51 -42.76 19.00
CA GLU A 273 12.75 -43.00 18.26
C GLU A 273 13.75 -41.83 18.35
N ARG A 274 13.28 -40.60 18.55
CA ARG A 274 14.14 -39.42 18.75
C ARG A 274 14.62 -39.23 20.18
N SER A 275 13.94 -39.81 21.17
CA SER A 275 14.37 -39.75 22.58
C SER A 275 15.38 -40.85 22.94
N ASP A 276 15.38 -41.96 22.19
CA ASP A 276 16.23 -43.12 22.45
C ASP A 276 17.53 -43.16 21.59
N GLY A 277 17.81 -42.11 20.80
CA GLY A 277 19.03 -41.97 19.98
C GLY A 277 19.79 -40.68 20.26
#